data_AF-A0AAU5X220-F1
#
_entry.id   AF-A0AAU5X220-F1
#
_cell.length_a   1.000
_cell.length_b   1.000
_cell.length_c   1.000
_cell.angle_alpha   90.00
_cell.angle_beta   90.00
_cell.angle_gamma   90.00
#
_symmetry.space_group_name_H-M   'P 1'
#
loop_
_entity.id
_entity.type
_entity.pdbx_description
1 polymer ?
#
loop_
_entity_poly.entity_id
_entity_poly.type
_entity_poly.pdbx_seq_one_letter_code
_entity_poly.pdbx_strand_id
1 'polypeptide(L)'
;MIEATGFDAAVEVGIAAFCAGAEPPGDDEVWERLTGAGVEPWLAERLLLFLPLAYTRRLLSDVSYQDALATPGGRVSLSAEPVFVAASARARQAGRDEIQRIAMRSSEFNAINNALHAGSQLSDLVMGEPALARDLAPAGQGDGGVPSPRAAFESFLRGHGVPLGGETSVDAKLFVHPAPAGVVMAQVDFALSHPALARPWLVESFAGHGTTWRDAIGGAVNKFRLGALHPIVEGLLRPGAAPDQVERERYEHPGGAFELVLGAQINLFTDRSVPSAGPLFDRLLQALRAEPLTRAVHGLRLFVAYHEGRLETNEVLLDGEQWPRGEAVVADGGAPLPDGRVAVRVFGLLVPVGSA
;
A
#
# COMPACT_ATOMS: atom_id res chain seq x y z
N MET A 1 -19.97 12.27 1.18
CA MET A 1 -18.50 12.20 1.01
C MET A 1 -18.26 11.65 -0.37
N ILE A 2 -17.66 12.44 -1.26
CA ILE A 2 -17.24 11.95 -2.58
C ILE A 2 -15.97 11.14 -2.30
N GLU A 3 -16.08 9.82 -2.42
CA GLU A 3 -14.94 8.92 -2.33
C GLU A 3 -13.92 9.35 -3.40
N ALA A 4 -12.74 9.79 -2.96
CA ALA A 4 -11.61 10.20 -3.80
C ALA A 4 -10.96 8.99 -4.50
N THR A 5 -11.76 8.01 -4.92
CA THR A 5 -11.29 6.67 -5.24
C THR A 5 -10.74 6.61 -6.65
N GLY A 6 -9.42 6.55 -6.75
CA GLY A 6 -8.74 6.09 -7.95
C GLY A 6 -7.25 6.41 -7.99
N PHE A 7 -6.83 7.57 -7.49
CA PHE A 7 -5.49 8.11 -7.73
C PHE A 7 -4.61 8.21 -6.50
N ASP A 8 -5.01 7.69 -5.33
CA ASP A 8 -4.18 7.73 -4.12
C ASP A 8 -2.80 7.06 -4.35
N ALA A 9 -2.78 5.92 -5.04
CA ALA A 9 -1.54 5.24 -5.42
C ALA A 9 -0.68 6.09 -6.38
N ALA A 10 -1.30 6.77 -7.35
CA ALA A 10 -0.61 7.67 -8.27
C ALA A 10 -0.01 8.88 -7.54
N VAL A 11 -0.71 9.39 -6.52
CA VAL A 11 -0.24 10.48 -5.66
C VAL A 11 0.98 10.04 -4.86
N GLU A 12 0.98 8.84 -4.26
CA GLU A 12 2.18 8.31 -3.56
C GLU A 12 3.37 8.15 -4.51
N VAL A 13 3.12 7.67 -5.74
CA VAL A 13 4.15 7.61 -6.80
C VAL A 13 4.69 8.98 -7.16
N GLY A 14 3.82 9.98 -7.30
CA GLY A 14 4.21 11.37 -7.57
C GLY A 14 5.04 11.95 -6.43
N ILE A 15 4.61 11.78 -5.17
CA ILE A 15 5.35 12.21 -3.97
C ILE A 15 6.75 11.60 -3.96
N ALA A 16 6.86 10.30 -4.21
CA ALA A 16 8.15 9.63 -4.29
C ALA A 16 9.07 10.22 -5.38
N ALA A 17 8.52 10.57 -6.54
CA ALA A 17 9.28 11.20 -7.62
C ALA A 17 9.81 12.59 -7.21
N PHE A 18 8.99 13.42 -6.55
CA PHE A 18 9.39 14.73 -6.01
C PHE A 18 10.37 14.64 -4.84
N CYS A 19 10.28 13.58 -4.04
CA CYS A 19 11.09 13.41 -2.83
C CYS A 19 12.37 12.59 -3.05
N ALA A 20 12.60 12.05 -4.24
CA ALA A 20 13.74 11.18 -4.48
C ALA A 20 15.07 11.94 -4.64
N GLY A 21 16.11 11.43 -3.97
CA GLY A 21 17.45 12.04 -3.93
C GLY A 21 17.68 12.93 -2.71
N ALA A 22 18.94 13.31 -2.49
CA ALA A 22 19.30 14.21 -1.39
C ALA A 22 18.76 15.64 -1.62
N GLU A 23 18.82 16.11 -2.86
CA GLU A 23 18.28 17.41 -3.29
C GLU A 23 16.93 17.22 -4.01
N PRO A 24 16.03 18.22 -3.97
CA PRO A 24 14.81 18.19 -4.76
C PRO A 24 15.12 18.14 -6.27
N PRO A 25 14.58 17.17 -7.03
CA PRO A 25 14.83 17.01 -8.46
C PRO A 25 14.24 18.16 -9.30
N GLY A 26 14.64 18.33 -10.56
CA GLY A 26 13.98 19.27 -11.48
C GLY A 26 12.60 18.80 -11.98
N ASP A 27 11.83 19.64 -12.70
CA ASP A 27 10.53 19.22 -13.29
C ASP A 27 10.75 18.14 -14.37
N ASP A 28 11.76 18.33 -15.23
CA ASP A 28 12.14 17.37 -16.27
C ASP A 28 12.57 16.03 -15.66
N GLU A 29 13.33 16.06 -14.57
CA GLU A 29 13.75 14.85 -13.87
C GLU A 29 12.57 14.11 -13.22
N VAL A 30 11.62 14.83 -12.62
CA VAL A 30 10.39 14.22 -12.09
C VAL A 30 9.57 13.61 -13.23
N TRP A 31 9.43 14.31 -14.35
CA TRP A 31 8.76 13.80 -15.56
C TRP A 31 9.40 12.51 -16.07
N GLU A 32 10.72 12.49 -16.24
CA GLU A 32 11.49 11.33 -16.73
C GLU A 32 11.36 10.14 -15.77
N ARG A 33 11.41 10.38 -14.46
CA ARG A 33 11.21 9.32 -13.45
C ARG A 33 9.82 8.71 -13.51
N LEU A 34 8.78 9.55 -13.61
CA LEU A 34 7.40 9.07 -13.69
C LEU A 34 7.17 8.27 -14.99
N THR A 35 7.48 8.87 -16.13
CA THR A 35 7.22 8.25 -17.44
C THR A 35 8.13 7.06 -17.72
N GLY A 36 9.39 7.11 -17.30
CA GLY A 36 10.33 5.98 -17.37
C GLY A 36 9.91 4.78 -16.51
N ALA A 37 9.12 5.01 -15.45
CA ALA A 37 8.52 3.97 -14.62
C ALA A 37 7.09 3.57 -15.07
N GLY A 38 6.70 3.93 -16.30
CA GLY A 38 5.44 3.51 -16.91
C GLY A 38 4.21 4.34 -16.50
N VAL A 39 4.38 5.49 -15.83
CA VAL A 39 3.27 6.44 -15.65
C VAL A 39 2.95 7.09 -16.99
N GLU A 40 1.69 7.07 -17.38
CA GLU A 40 1.26 7.65 -18.65
C GLU A 40 1.43 9.18 -18.66
N PRO A 41 1.81 9.80 -19.80
CA PRO A 41 2.12 11.22 -19.88
C PRO A 41 1.04 12.16 -19.33
N TRP A 42 -0.24 11.84 -19.56
CA TRP A 42 -1.37 12.67 -19.10
C TRP A 42 -1.49 12.68 -17.57
N LEU A 43 -1.11 11.58 -16.88
CA LEU A 43 -1.12 11.47 -15.44
C LEU A 43 0.14 12.10 -14.84
N ALA A 44 1.30 11.89 -15.48
CA ALA A 44 2.55 12.54 -15.08
C ALA A 44 2.44 14.07 -15.10
N GLU A 45 1.82 14.65 -16.15
CA GLU A 45 1.56 16.10 -16.24
C GLU A 45 0.70 16.61 -15.08
N ARG A 46 -0.36 15.87 -14.74
CA ARG A 46 -1.24 16.20 -13.61
C ARG A 46 -0.55 16.10 -12.27
N LEU A 47 0.27 15.06 -12.05
CA LEU A 47 1.03 14.92 -10.81
C LEU A 47 2.03 16.06 -10.64
N LEU A 48 2.74 16.44 -11.72
CA LEU A 48 3.66 17.58 -11.71
C LEU A 48 2.97 18.89 -11.36
N LEU A 49 1.76 19.10 -11.87
CA LEU A 49 1.01 20.33 -11.63
C LEU A 49 0.32 20.36 -10.27
N PHE A 50 -0.43 19.30 -9.95
CA PHE A 50 -1.38 19.31 -8.85
C PHE A 50 -0.76 18.99 -7.49
N LEU A 51 0.35 18.25 -7.42
CA LEU A 51 1.04 18.01 -6.15
C LEU A 51 1.58 19.32 -5.54
N PRO A 52 2.40 20.13 -6.24
CA PRO A 52 2.82 21.44 -5.74
C PRO A 52 1.63 22.32 -5.37
N LEU A 53 0.61 22.39 -6.22
CA LEU A 53 -0.59 23.20 -5.98
C LEU A 53 -1.30 22.81 -4.68
N ALA A 54 -1.60 21.52 -4.50
CA ALA A 54 -2.27 20.99 -3.31
C ALA A 54 -1.44 21.21 -2.04
N TYR A 55 -0.13 20.96 -2.10
CA TYR A 55 0.77 21.11 -0.97
C TYR A 55 0.98 22.58 -0.56
N THR A 56 1.07 23.50 -1.52
CA THR A 56 1.10 24.95 -1.25
C THR A 56 -0.17 25.42 -0.56
N ARG A 57 -1.33 25.06 -1.10
CA ARG A 57 -2.62 25.45 -0.52
C ARG A 57 -2.83 24.89 0.89
N ARG A 58 -2.28 23.70 1.16
CA ARG A 58 -2.23 23.13 2.51
C ARG A 58 -1.29 23.87 3.46
N LEU A 59 -0.11 24.27 2.98
CA LEU A 59 0.90 25.00 3.76
C LEU A 59 0.43 26.41 4.11
N LEU A 60 -0.22 27.09 3.17
CA LEU A 60 -0.62 28.49 3.26
C LEU A 60 -2.15 28.62 3.33
N SER A 61 -2.76 27.96 4.31
CA SER A 61 -4.22 27.85 4.43
C SER A 61 -4.96 29.16 4.70
N ASP A 62 -4.25 30.21 5.11
CA ASP A 62 -4.83 31.53 5.39
C ASP A 62 -5.03 32.37 4.12
N VAL A 63 -4.54 31.89 2.97
CA VAL A 63 -4.70 32.55 1.66
C VAL A 63 -6.00 32.08 1.00
N SER A 64 -6.71 33.00 0.35
CA SER A 64 -7.90 32.67 -0.44
C SER A 64 -7.51 32.23 -1.85
N TYR A 65 -7.95 31.04 -2.26
CA TYR A 65 -7.64 30.46 -3.57
C TYR A 65 -8.88 30.28 -4.43
N GLN A 66 -8.71 30.39 -5.75
CA GLN A 66 -9.75 30.01 -6.71
C GLN A 66 -9.81 28.48 -6.89
N ASP A 67 -11.01 27.95 -7.11
CA ASP A 67 -11.26 26.53 -7.45
C ASP A 67 -11.17 26.26 -8.97
N ALA A 68 -10.49 27.14 -9.71
CA ALA A 68 -10.37 27.03 -11.16
C ALA A 68 -8.93 27.24 -11.62
N LEU A 69 -8.55 26.45 -12.62
CA LEU A 69 -7.33 26.58 -13.40
C LEU A 69 -7.72 27.07 -14.80
N ALA A 70 -7.18 28.21 -15.23
CA ALA A 70 -7.39 28.74 -16.56
C ALA A 70 -6.47 28.02 -17.57
N THR A 71 -7.03 27.61 -18.70
CA THR A 71 -6.30 26.99 -19.81
C THR A 71 -6.73 27.64 -21.14
N PRO A 72 -5.95 27.51 -22.23
CA PRO A 72 -6.35 28.08 -23.53
C PRO A 72 -7.73 27.62 -24.03
N GLY A 73 -8.11 26.37 -23.73
CA GLY A 73 -9.37 25.74 -24.08
C GLY A 73 -10.52 25.95 -23.08
N GLY A 74 -10.28 26.63 -21.95
CA GLY A 74 -11.34 26.96 -20.99
C GLY A 74 -10.87 26.98 -19.53
N ARG A 75 -11.73 26.50 -18.64
CA ARG A 75 -11.46 26.41 -17.20
C ARG A 75 -11.61 24.97 -16.73
N VAL A 76 -10.66 24.52 -15.91
CA VAL A 76 -10.72 23.25 -15.20
C VAL A 76 -11.09 23.53 -13.74
N SER A 77 -12.19 22.95 -13.26
CA SER A 77 -12.54 23.01 -11.84
C SER A 77 -11.65 22.05 -11.05
N LEU A 78 -10.93 22.57 -10.06
CA LEU A 78 -9.97 21.81 -9.27
C LEU A 78 -10.70 20.80 -8.36
N SER A 79 -11.81 21.19 -7.74
CA SER A 79 -12.66 20.28 -6.96
C SER A 79 -13.28 19.14 -7.77
N ALA A 80 -13.36 19.29 -9.10
CA ALA A 80 -13.81 18.25 -10.02
C ALA A 80 -12.67 17.44 -10.66
N GLU A 81 -11.41 17.83 -10.46
CA GLU A 81 -10.25 17.10 -11.00
C GLU A 81 -9.82 16.00 -10.02
N PRO A 82 -9.99 14.70 -10.36
CA PRO A 82 -9.74 13.60 -9.45
C PRO A 82 -8.30 13.51 -8.92
N VAL A 83 -7.29 13.86 -9.73
CA VAL A 83 -5.88 13.85 -9.30
C VAL A 83 -5.62 14.98 -8.31
N PHE A 84 -6.19 16.17 -8.54
CA PHE A 84 -6.08 17.28 -7.59
C PHE A 84 -6.80 16.98 -6.26
N VAL A 85 -7.98 16.36 -6.32
CA VAL A 85 -8.73 15.95 -5.13
C VAL A 85 -7.92 14.95 -4.30
N ALA A 86 -7.33 13.93 -4.93
CA ALA A 86 -6.48 12.95 -4.26
C ALA A 86 -5.22 13.61 -3.66
N ALA A 87 -4.53 14.47 -4.43
CA ALA A 87 -3.36 15.22 -3.96
C ALA A 87 -3.70 16.12 -2.75
N SER A 88 -4.84 16.80 -2.79
CA SER A 88 -5.33 17.66 -1.71
C SER A 88 -5.68 16.87 -0.45
N ALA A 89 -6.28 15.68 -0.60
CA ALA A 89 -6.56 14.78 0.52
C ALA A 89 -5.26 14.32 1.18
N ARG A 90 -4.26 13.90 0.39
CA ARG A 90 -2.96 13.43 0.89
C ARG A 90 -2.11 14.53 1.50
N ALA A 91 -2.13 15.74 0.94
CA ALA A 91 -1.39 16.89 1.46
C ALA A 91 -1.78 17.21 2.92
N ARG A 92 -3.03 16.93 3.34
CA ARG A 92 -3.48 17.14 4.74
C ARG A 92 -2.66 16.36 5.76
N GLN A 93 -2.11 15.22 5.34
CA GLN A 93 -1.33 14.30 6.18
C GLN A 93 0.18 14.43 5.95
N ALA A 94 0.62 15.37 5.10
CA ALA A 94 2.01 15.51 4.72
C ALA A 94 2.90 15.97 5.89
N GLY A 95 4.08 15.35 5.98
CA GLY A 95 5.13 15.79 6.88
C GLY A 95 5.84 17.05 6.38
N ARG A 96 6.61 17.68 7.27
CA ARG A 96 7.37 18.91 6.96
C ARG A 96 8.30 18.74 5.77
N ASP A 97 8.99 17.61 5.67
CA ASP A 97 9.97 17.35 4.63
C ASP A 97 9.32 17.23 3.24
N GLU A 98 8.16 16.56 3.15
CA GLU A 98 7.38 16.50 1.92
C GLU A 98 6.89 17.89 1.50
N ILE A 99 6.37 18.67 2.47
CA ILE A 99 5.91 20.04 2.20
C ILE A 99 7.02 20.91 1.65
N GLN A 100 8.21 20.88 2.26
CA GLN A 100 9.34 21.68 1.79
C GLN A 100 9.74 21.30 0.36
N ARG A 101 9.75 19.99 0.03
CA ARG A 101 10.17 19.52 -1.30
C ARG A 101 9.14 19.76 -2.40
N ILE A 102 7.85 19.70 -2.06
CA ILE A 102 6.75 19.74 -3.05
C ILE A 102 6.15 21.14 -3.16
N ALA A 103 5.77 21.78 -2.04
CA ALA A 103 5.04 23.05 -2.06
C ALA A 103 5.85 24.20 -2.66
N MET A 104 7.16 24.23 -2.41
CA MET A 104 8.03 25.32 -2.87
C MET A 104 8.17 25.38 -4.40
N ARG A 105 7.70 24.36 -5.12
CA ARG A 105 7.72 24.29 -6.59
C ARG A 105 6.50 24.93 -7.23
N SER A 106 5.48 25.25 -6.45
CA SER A 106 4.26 25.85 -6.98
C SER A 106 4.49 27.29 -7.42
N SER A 107 3.93 27.65 -8.57
CA SER A 107 3.87 29.05 -9.01
C SER A 107 3.06 29.92 -8.04
N GLU A 108 2.03 29.36 -7.38
CA GLU A 108 1.28 30.07 -6.34
C GLU A 108 2.18 30.37 -5.12
N PHE A 109 3.04 29.44 -4.72
CA PHE A 109 3.98 29.66 -3.62
C PHE A 109 4.92 30.82 -3.94
N ASN A 110 5.49 30.84 -5.14
CA ASN A 110 6.38 31.91 -5.59
C ASN A 110 5.67 33.27 -5.64
N ALA A 111 4.43 33.31 -6.16
CA ALA A 111 3.63 34.53 -6.21
C ALA A 111 3.30 35.06 -4.80
N ILE A 112 2.92 34.17 -3.88
CA ILE A 112 2.66 34.52 -2.48
C ILE A 112 3.95 35.03 -1.83
N ASN A 113 5.07 34.32 -2.00
CA ASN A 113 6.36 34.74 -1.43
C ASN A 113 6.78 36.14 -1.92
N ASN A 114 6.60 36.44 -3.20
CA ASN A 114 6.87 37.77 -3.76
C ASN A 114 5.95 38.85 -3.17
N ALA A 115 4.67 38.55 -2.99
CA ALA A 115 3.71 39.48 -2.39
C ALA A 115 4.03 39.79 -0.92
N LEU A 116 4.47 38.77 -0.16
CA LEU A 116 4.92 38.93 1.23
C LEU A 116 6.20 39.77 1.30
N HIS A 117 7.16 39.54 0.41
CA HIS A 117 8.36 40.39 0.32
C HIS A 117 8.04 41.85 -0.05
N ALA A 118 6.94 42.08 -0.77
CA ALA A 118 6.43 43.41 -1.07
C ALA A 118 5.61 44.05 0.09
N GLY A 119 5.50 43.39 1.24
CA GLY A 119 4.84 43.90 2.44
C GLY A 119 3.38 43.48 2.62
N SER A 120 2.86 42.56 1.79
CA SER A 120 1.52 42.00 1.99
C SER A 120 1.50 41.06 3.20
N GLN A 121 0.31 40.85 3.79
CA GLN A 121 0.08 39.83 4.80
C GLN A 121 -0.70 38.65 4.22
N LEU A 122 -0.47 37.44 4.73
CA LEU A 122 -1.13 36.23 4.22
C LEU A 122 -2.67 36.36 4.20
N SER A 123 -3.26 36.93 5.25
CA SER A 123 -4.71 37.13 5.39
C SER A 123 -5.34 38.04 4.33
N ASP A 124 -4.54 38.89 3.71
CA ASP A 124 -4.98 39.88 2.73
C ASP A 124 -4.83 39.37 1.30
N LEU A 125 -4.17 38.20 1.13
CA LEU A 125 -3.89 37.64 -0.19
C LEU A 125 -5.09 36.87 -0.73
N VAL A 126 -5.56 37.31 -1.89
CA VAL A 126 -6.50 36.59 -2.74
C VAL A 126 -5.78 36.22 -4.03
N MET A 127 -5.53 34.93 -4.23
CA MET A 127 -4.87 34.45 -5.43
C MET A 127 -5.84 34.46 -6.61
N GLY A 128 -5.36 34.93 -7.76
CA GLY A 128 -6.05 34.75 -9.03
C GLY A 128 -6.08 33.29 -9.48
N GLU A 129 -6.81 33.01 -10.55
CA GLU A 129 -6.79 31.68 -11.18
C GLU A 129 -5.37 31.40 -11.71
N PRO A 130 -4.71 30.29 -11.30
CA PRO A 130 -3.50 29.84 -11.98
C PRO A 130 -3.83 29.58 -13.46
N ALA A 131 -2.92 29.97 -14.35
CA ALA A 131 -3.09 29.81 -15.79
C ALA A 131 -2.02 28.87 -16.36
N LEU A 132 -2.45 27.93 -17.20
CA LEU A 132 -1.56 27.08 -17.99
C LEU A 132 -1.29 27.68 -19.36
N ALA A 133 -0.06 27.50 -19.84
CA ALA A 133 0.32 27.89 -21.21
C ALA A 133 -0.32 26.99 -22.29
N ARG A 134 -0.72 25.77 -21.92
CA ARG A 134 -1.36 24.78 -22.79
C ARG A 134 -2.50 24.08 -22.06
N ASP A 135 -3.43 23.51 -22.80
CA ASP A 135 -4.44 22.64 -22.22
C ASP A 135 -3.79 21.38 -21.64
N LEU A 136 -4.34 20.90 -20.52
CA LEU A 136 -4.01 19.58 -20.00
C LEU A 136 -4.42 18.54 -21.04
N ALA A 137 -3.59 17.52 -21.24
CA ALA A 137 -4.01 16.35 -22.00
C ALA A 137 -5.33 15.81 -21.40
N PRO A 138 -6.30 15.35 -22.21
CA PRO A 138 -7.49 14.70 -21.68
C PRO A 138 -7.11 13.58 -20.72
N ALA A 139 -7.86 13.42 -19.62
CA ALA A 139 -7.64 12.28 -18.74
C ALA A 139 -7.83 11.00 -19.55
N GLY A 140 -6.82 10.13 -19.54
CA GLY A 140 -6.89 8.85 -20.22
C GLY A 140 -7.94 7.94 -19.60
N GLN A 141 -8.33 6.88 -20.32
CA GLN A 141 -9.11 5.81 -19.71
C GLN A 141 -8.18 4.97 -18.82
N GLY A 142 -8.61 4.68 -17.59
CA GLY A 142 -7.90 3.77 -16.68
C GLY A 142 -7.09 4.46 -15.60
N ASP A 143 -6.00 3.82 -15.19
CA ASP A 143 -5.20 4.15 -14.00
C ASP A 143 -3.89 4.90 -14.32
N GLY A 144 -3.67 5.24 -15.60
CA GLY A 144 -2.47 5.94 -16.06
C GLY A 144 -1.15 5.21 -15.77
N GLY A 145 -1.17 3.87 -15.68
CA GLY A 145 0.02 3.07 -15.39
C GLY A 145 0.25 2.79 -13.90
N VAL A 146 -0.60 3.32 -13.01
CA VAL A 146 -0.49 3.13 -11.56
C VAL A 146 -1.79 2.50 -11.01
N PRO A 147 -1.94 1.18 -11.06
CA PRO A 147 -3.16 0.51 -10.61
C PRO A 147 -3.45 0.74 -9.13
N SER A 148 -4.73 0.93 -8.78
CA SER A 148 -5.17 1.04 -7.39
C SER A 148 -5.17 -0.33 -6.70
N PRO A 149 -4.32 -0.56 -5.68
CA PRO A 149 -4.31 -1.82 -4.96
C PRO A 149 -5.63 -2.06 -4.20
N ARG A 150 -6.27 -0.98 -3.73
CA ARG A 150 -7.57 -1.05 -3.06
C ARG A 150 -8.66 -1.53 -4.01
N ALA A 151 -8.72 -0.97 -5.22
CA ALA A 151 -9.69 -1.41 -6.22
C ALA A 151 -9.50 -2.89 -6.58
N ALA A 152 -8.24 -3.36 -6.67
CA ALA A 152 -7.93 -4.77 -6.88
C ALA A 152 -8.39 -5.64 -5.71
N PHE A 153 -8.13 -5.22 -4.47
CA PHE A 153 -8.56 -5.94 -3.27
C PHE A 153 -10.08 -6.06 -3.19
N GLU A 154 -10.81 -4.95 -3.35
CA GLU A 154 -12.27 -4.94 -3.37
C GLU A 154 -12.83 -5.81 -4.51
N SER A 155 -12.19 -5.79 -5.69
CA SER A 155 -12.57 -6.64 -6.83
C SER A 155 -12.44 -8.12 -6.50
N PHE A 156 -11.35 -8.54 -5.86
CA PHE A 156 -11.17 -9.92 -5.41
C PHE A 156 -12.27 -10.35 -4.42
N LEU A 157 -12.59 -9.49 -3.46
CA LEU A 157 -13.64 -9.77 -2.48
C LEU A 157 -15.01 -9.91 -3.14
N ARG A 158 -15.38 -9.00 -4.05
CA ARG A 158 -16.61 -9.11 -4.85
C ARG A 158 -16.62 -10.37 -5.72
N GLY A 159 -15.47 -10.79 -6.26
CA GLY A 159 -15.32 -12.03 -7.02
C GLY A 159 -15.62 -13.29 -6.20
N HIS A 160 -15.40 -13.24 -4.88
CA HIS A 160 -15.81 -14.28 -3.93
C HIS A 160 -17.21 -14.00 -3.32
N GLY A 161 -17.88 -12.96 -3.82
CA GLY A 161 -19.15 -12.42 -3.36
C GLY A 161 -19.17 -12.02 -1.88
N VAL A 162 -18.03 -11.62 -1.32
CA VAL A 162 -17.96 -10.99 -0.01
C VAL A 162 -18.67 -9.63 -0.10
N PRO A 163 -19.70 -9.37 0.72
CA PRO A 163 -20.34 -8.06 0.75
C PRO A 163 -19.38 -7.03 1.35
N LEU A 164 -19.26 -5.87 0.70
CA LEU A 164 -18.47 -4.74 1.21
C LEU A 164 -19.41 -3.77 1.94
N GLY A 165 -19.05 -3.39 3.17
CA GLY A 165 -19.83 -2.49 4.03
C GLY A 165 -20.30 -3.14 5.34
N GLY A 166 -21.05 -2.39 6.14
CA GLY A 166 -21.47 -2.81 7.48
C GLY A 166 -20.32 -2.74 8.50
N GLU A 167 -20.14 -3.80 9.29
CA GLU A 167 -19.07 -3.89 10.29
C GLU A 167 -17.73 -4.35 9.71
N THR A 168 -17.70 -4.71 8.41
CA THR A 168 -16.47 -5.07 7.70
C THR A 168 -15.98 -3.88 6.88
N SER A 169 -14.72 -3.48 7.09
CA SER A 169 -14.06 -2.47 6.27
C SER A 169 -12.74 -2.96 5.73
N VAL A 170 -12.43 -2.60 4.50
CA VAL A 170 -11.17 -2.95 3.83
C VAL A 170 -10.48 -1.71 3.32
N ASP A 171 -9.16 -1.75 3.32
CA ASP A 171 -8.32 -0.72 2.71
C ASP A 171 -7.06 -1.34 2.12
N ALA A 172 -6.40 -0.61 1.22
CA ALA A 172 -5.06 -0.98 0.78
C ALA A 172 -4.21 0.26 0.56
N LYS A 173 -3.04 0.28 1.20
CA LYS A 173 -2.12 1.43 1.17
C LYS A 173 -0.85 1.07 0.42
N LEU A 174 -0.48 1.92 -0.54
CA LEU A 174 0.78 1.83 -1.26
C LEU A 174 1.88 2.57 -0.48
N PHE A 175 3.03 1.91 -0.34
CA PHE A 175 4.28 2.48 0.12
C PHE A 175 5.30 2.36 -1.01
N VAL A 176 5.93 3.47 -1.33
CA VAL A 176 7.00 3.54 -2.33
C VAL A 176 8.36 3.49 -1.63
N HIS A 177 9.21 2.56 -2.05
CA HIS A 177 10.56 2.43 -1.52
C HIS A 177 11.61 2.89 -2.52
N PRO A 178 12.75 3.44 -2.06
CA PRO A 178 13.91 3.66 -2.91
C PRO A 178 14.33 2.36 -3.59
N ALA A 179 14.61 2.44 -4.89
CA ALA A 179 15.08 1.30 -5.68
C ALA A 179 16.20 1.73 -6.65
N PRO A 180 17.01 0.79 -7.17
CA PRO A 180 18.01 1.07 -8.19
C PRO A 180 17.38 1.67 -9.46
N ALA A 181 18.18 2.40 -10.25
CA ALA A 181 17.73 2.97 -11.52
C ALA A 181 17.15 1.89 -12.45
N GLY A 182 16.02 2.20 -13.09
CA GLY A 182 15.30 1.29 -13.97
C GLY A 182 14.45 0.24 -13.25
N VAL A 183 14.39 0.27 -11.92
CA VAL A 183 13.56 -0.60 -11.09
C VAL A 183 12.67 0.27 -10.21
N VAL A 184 11.44 -0.20 -9.97
CA VAL A 184 10.56 0.33 -8.95
C VAL A 184 10.24 -0.76 -7.93
N MET A 185 10.07 -0.34 -6.67
CA MET A 185 9.65 -1.21 -5.57
C MET A 185 8.40 -0.62 -4.93
N ALA A 186 7.34 -1.41 -4.93
CA ALA A 186 6.06 -1.09 -4.30
C ALA A 186 5.81 -2.07 -3.16
N GLN A 187 5.52 -1.57 -1.96
CA GLN A 187 4.94 -2.36 -0.89
C GLN A 187 3.46 -1.98 -0.76
N VAL A 188 2.58 -2.96 -0.65
CA VAL A 188 1.16 -2.75 -0.44
C VAL A 188 0.75 -3.41 0.87
N ASP A 189 0.18 -2.61 1.76
CA ASP A 189 -0.47 -3.10 2.97
C ASP A 189 -1.96 -3.27 2.68
N PHE A 190 -2.47 -4.49 2.80
CA PHE A 190 -3.88 -4.83 2.69
C PHE A 190 -4.46 -4.93 4.10
N ALA A 191 -5.36 -4.02 4.44
CA ALA A 191 -5.94 -3.91 5.77
C ALA A 191 -7.41 -4.35 5.76
N LEU A 192 -7.80 -5.12 6.77
CA LEU A 192 -9.16 -5.57 7.00
C LEU A 192 -9.54 -5.32 8.46
N SER A 193 -10.71 -4.73 8.69
CA SER A 193 -11.38 -4.70 9.99
C SER A 193 -12.62 -5.56 9.93
N HIS A 194 -12.81 -6.39 10.97
CA HIS A 194 -13.96 -7.25 11.13
C HIS A 194 -14.17 -7.53 12.64
N PRO A 195 -15.40 -7.53 13.17
CA PRO A 195 -15.68 -7.67 14.61
C PRO A 195 -15.16 -8.98 15.22
N ALA A 196 -15.06 -10.03 14.42
CA ALA A 196 -14.57 -11.33 14.87
C ALA A 196 -13.04 -11.37 15.06
N LEU A 197 -12.27 -10.37 14.63
CA LEU A 197 -10.83 -10.35 14.79
C LEU A 197 -10.42 -10.08 16.25
N ALA A 198 -9.32 -10.71 16.68
CA ALA A 198 -8.73 -10.47 17.99
C ALA A 198 -8.15 -9.05 18.16
N ARG A 199 -7.80 -8.42 17.03
CA ARG A 199 -7.36 -7.02 16.95
C ARG A 199 -8.28 -6.25 16.01
N PRO A 200 -8.41 -4.92 16.17
CA PRO A 200 -9.30 -4.12 15.31
C PRO A 200 -8.98 -4.21 13.82
N TRP A 201 -7.72 -4.52 13.48
CA TRP A 201 -7.25 -4.63 12.11
C TRP A 201 -6.35 -5.86 11.94
N LEU A 202 -6.56 -6.58 10.85
CA LEU A 202 -5.62 -7.51 10.26
C LEU A 202 -4.96 -6.80 9.08
N VAL A 203 -3.63 -6.71 9.08
CA VAL A 203 -2.88 -6.06 7.99
C VAL A 203 -1.88 -7.04 7.42
N GLU A 204 -1.96 -7.27 6.11
CA GLU A 204 -1.01 -8.09 5.36
C GLU A 204 -0.20 -7.26 4.36
N SER A 205 1.13 -7.28 4.50
CA SER A 205 2.02 -6.44 3.69
C SER A 205 2.80 -7.25 2.65
N PHE A 206 2.77 -6.83 1.38
CA PHE A 206 3.47 -7.51 0.29
C PHE A 206 4.27 -6.53 -0.56
N ALA A 207 5.54 -6.86 -0.82
CA ALA A 207 6.37 -6.12 -1.75
C ALA A 207 6.36 -6.73 -3.16
N GLY A 208 6.45 -5.87 -4.17
CA GLY A 208 6.65 -6.22 -5.57
C GLY A 208 7.70 -5.32 -6.20
N HIS A 209 8.34 -5.85 -7.23
CA HIS A 209 9.40 -5.19 -7.98
C HIS A 209 9.07 -5.29 -9.47
N GLY A 210 9.50 -4.30 -10.25
CA GLY A 210 9.32 -4.31 -11.69
C GLY A 210 10.03 -3.13 -12.32
N THR A 211 9.98 -3.03 -13.65
CA THR A 211 10.45 -1.84 -14.37
C THR A 211 9.37 -0.75 -14.43
N THR A 212 8.10 -1.10 -14.14
CA THR A 212 6.98 -0.17 -14.09
C THR A 212 6.20 -0.26 -12.78
N TRP A 213 5.50 0.82 -12.41
CA TRP A 213 4.60 0.81 -11.24
C TRP A 213 3.50 -0.24 -11.36
N ARG A 214 2.98 -0.47 -12.57
CA ARG A 214 2.02 -1.54 -12.85
C ARG A 214 2.59 -2.92 -12.48
N ASP A 215 3.83 -3.21 -12.87
CA ASP A 215 4.46 -4.50 -12.60
C ASP A 215 4.75 -4.68 -11.11
N ALA A 216 5.29 -3.66 -10.45
CA ALA A 216 5.60 -3.74 -9.02
C ALA A 216 4.33 -3.87 -8.17
N ILE A 217 3.31 -3.03 -8.41
CA ILE A 217 2.03 -3.11 -7.69
C ILE A 217 1.33 -4.43 -8.01
N GLY A 218 1.25 -4.82 -9.28
CA GLY A 218 0.67 -6.09 -9.71
C GLY A 218 1.36 -7.28 -9.07
N GLY A 219 2.69 -7.23 -8.93
CA GLY A 219 3.48 -8.23 -8.24
C GLY A 219 3.21 -8.32 -6.74
N ALA A 220 2.91 -7.21 -6.07
CA ALA A 220 2.49 -7.21 -4.66
C ALA A 220 1.06 -7.78 -4.52
N VAL A 221 0.13 -7.31 -5.34
CA VAL A 221 -1.28 -7.74 -5.38
C VAL A 221 -1.40 -9.24 -5.67
N ASN A 222 -0.63 -9.77 -6.62
CA ASN A 222 -0.65 -11.20 -6.94
C ASN A 222 -0.14 -12.06 -5.77
N LYS A 223 0.89 -11.62 -5.04
CA LYS A 223 1.34 -12.33 -3.84
C LYS A 223 0.27 -12.33 -2.74
N PHE A 224 -0.39 -11.20 -2.52
CA PHE A 224 -1.54 -11.14 -1.60
C PHE A 224 -2.64 -12.12 -2.00
N ARG A 225 -3.03 -12.14 -3.28
CA ARG A 225 -4.01 -13.07 -3.83
C ARG A 225 -3.64 -14.54 -3.58
N LEU A 226 -2.38 -14.90 -3.80
CA LEU A 226 -1.90 -16.28 -3.64
C LEU A 226 -1.78 -16.71 -2.17
N GLY A 227 -1.31 -15.82 -1.29
CA GLY A 227 -0.94 -16.19 0.08
C GLY A 227 -1.99 -15.88 1.14
N ALA A 228 -2.60 -14.69 1.09
CA ALA A 228 -3.39 -14.18 2.23
C ALA A 228 -4.88 -14.00 1.92
N LEU A 229 -5.25 -13.74 0.66
CA LEU A 229 -6.65 -13.49 0.29
C LEU A 229 -7.56 -14.66 0.65
N HIS A 230 -7.23 -15.88 0.23
CA HIS A 230 -8.13 -17.03 0.40
C HIS A 230 -8.31 -17.43 1.87
N PRO A 231 -7.26 -17.44 2.73
CA PRO A 231 -7.46 -17.62 4.17
C PRO A 231 -8.39 -16.57 4.78
N ILE A 232 -8.26 -15.30 4.38
CA ILE A 232 -9.14 -14.22 4.84
C ILE A 232 -10.59 -14.46 4.39
N VAL A 233 -10.80 -14.81 3.13
CA VAL A 233 -12.14 -15.08 2.60
C VAL A 233 -12.75 -16.31 3.27
N GLU A 234 -12.04 -17.42 3.27
CA GLU A 234 -12.56 -18.73 3.69
C GLU A 234 -12.61 -18.89 5.22
N GLY A 235 -11.70 -18.26 5.95
CA GLY A 235 -11.62 -18.33 7.41
C GLY A 235 -12.44 -17.26 8.14
N LEU A 236 -12.71 -16.11 7.51
CA LEU A 236 -13.30 -14.96 8.21
C LEU A 236 -14.50 -14.36 7.49
N LEU A 237 -14.38 -14.00 6.21
CA LEU A 237 -15.37 -13.15 5.56
C LEU A 237 -16.55 -13.91 4.94
N ARG A 238 -16.29 -15.09 4.39
CA ARG A 238 -17.28 -15.94 3.74
C ARG A 238 -16.82 -17.40 3.70
N PRO A 239 -16.95 -18.13 4.82
CA PRO A 239 -16.64 -19.56 4.84
C PRO A 239 -17.40 -20.34 3.76
N GLY A 240 -16.69 -21.22 3.06
CA GLY A 240 -17.18 -22.02 1.92
C GLY A 240 -17.07 -21.35 0.56
N ALA A 241 -16.53 -20.13 0.45
CA ALA A 241 -16.38 -19.43 -0.82
C ALA A 241 -15.14 -19.85 -1.64
N ALA A 242 -14.10 -20.37 -0.98
CA ALA A 242 -12.87 -20.81 -1.62
C ALA A 242 -12.23 -22.03 -0.90
N PRO A 243 -12.98 -23.13 -0.68
CA PRO A 243 -12.50 -24.27 0.11
C PRO A 243 -11.28 -24.95 -0.53
N ASP A 244 -11.18 -24.94 -1.87
CA ASP A 244 -10.08 -25.60 -2.60
C ASP A 244 -8.82 -24.71 -2.73
N GLN A 245 -8.82 -23.52 -2.12
CA GLN A 245 -7.71 -22.56 -2.15
C GLN A 245 -7.00 -22.41 -0.79
N VAL A 246 -7.42 -23.20 0.20
CA VAL A 246 -6.83 -23.20 1.55
C VAL A 246 -6.66 -24.62 2.06
N GLU A 247 -5.76 -24.79 3.00
CA GLU A 247 -5.70 -26.00 3.83
C GLU A 247 -6.43 -25.72 5.15
N ARG A 248 -7.22 -26.69 5.61
CA ARG A 248 -7.95 -26.62 6.88
C ARG A 248 -7.52 -27.75 7.79
N GLU A 249 -7.07 -27.40 9.00
CA GLU A 249 -6.71 -28.37 10.02
C GLU A 249 -7.29 -27.97 11.38
N ARG A 250 -7.79 -28.96 12.12
CA ARG A 250 -8.21 -28.73 13.49
C ARG A 250 -7.01 -28.62 14.43
N TYR A 251 -6.92 -27.51 15.16
CA TYR A 251 -5.86 -27.21 16.11
C TYR A 251 -6.38 -27.14 17.55
N GLU A 252 -5.89 -28.05 18.41
CA GLU A 252 -6.24 -28.10 19.83
C GLU A 252 -5.33 -27.19 20.66
N HIS A 253 -5.87 -26.08 21.18
CA HIS A 253 -5.15 -25.09 21.99
C HIS A 253 -5.69 -25.06 23.44
N PRO A 254 -4.88 -24.73 24.47
CA PRO A 254 -5.37 -24.60 25.85
C PRO A 254 -6.52 -23.59 26.03
N GLY A 255 -6.60 -22.57 25.17
CA GLY A 255 -7.71 -21.61 25.08
C GLY A 255 -8.95 -22.11 24.32
N GLY A 256 -9.01 -23.40 23.97
CA GLY A 256 -10.09 -24.03 23.20
C GLY A 256 -9.67 -24.39 21.78
N ALA A 257 -10.47 -25.19 21.08
CA ALA A 257 -10.15 -25.62 19.72
C ALA A 257 -10.33 -24.50 18.68
N PHE A 258 -9.46 -24.51 17.66
CA PHE A 258 -9.50 -23.64 16.49
C PHE A 258 -9.45 -24.47 15.21
N GLU A 259 -10.02 -23.96 14.13
CA GLU A 259 -9.68 -24.36 12.76
C GLU A 259 -8.54 -23.45 12.30
N LEU A 260 -7.43 -24.06 11.91
CA LEU A 260 -6.33 -23.40 11.24
C LEU A 260 -6.62 -23.39 9.74
N VAL A 261 -6.78 -22.19 9.17
CA VAL A 261 -7.05 -21.97 7.74
C VAL A 261 -5.79 -21.38 7.11
N LEU A 262 -5.04 -22.20 6.35
CA LEU A 262 -3.74 -21.85 5.78
C LEU A 262 -3.82 -21.53 4.30
N GLY A 263 -3.08 -20.48 3.91
CA GLY A 263 -2.87 -20.15 2.52
C GLY A 263 -1.68 -20.87 1.91
N ALA A 264 -1.47 -20.68 0.61
CA ALA A 264 -0.34 -21.27 -0.08
C ALA A 264 1.00 -20.72 0.43
N GLN A 265 2.00 -21.59 0.51
CA GLN A 265 3.39 -21.17 0.69
C GLN A 265 3.85 -20.37 -0.53
N ILE A 266 4.30 -19.13 -0.31
CA ILE A 266 4.93 -18.30 -1.34
C ILE A 266 6.44 -18.41 -1.22
N ASN A 267 7.08 -18.85 -2.30
CA ASN A 267 8.53 -18.89 -2.44
C ASN A 267 9.00 -17.64 -3.20
N LEU A 268 10.08 -17.03 -2.73
CA LEU A 268 10.64 -15.78 -3.24
C LEU A 268 12.14 -15.93 -3.48
N PHE A 269 12.66 -15.13 -4.43
CA PHE A 269 14.08 -15.01 -4.78
C PHE A 269 14.74 -16.24 -5.42
N THR A 270 14.00 -17.32 -5.68
CA THR A 270 14.52 -18.51 -6.35
C THR A 270 13.47 -19.18 -7.23
N ASP A 271 13.91 -19.75 -8.35
CA ASP A 271 13.09 -20.61 -9.22
C ASP A 271 13.25 -22.10 -8.88
N ARG A 272 14.10 -22.42 -7.90
CA ARG A 272 14.29 -23.80 -7.43
C ARG A 272 13.09 -24.25 -6.61
N SER A 273 12.83 -25.56 -6.64
CA SER A 273 11.86 -26.17 -5.73
C SER A 273 12.27 -25.93 -4.29
N VAL A 274 11.43 -25.24 -3.52
CA VAL A 274 11.62 -25.02 -2.09
C VAL A 274 10.82 -26.07 -1.33
N PRO A 275 11.41 -26.76 -0.32
CA PRO A 275 10.67 -27.66 0.54
C PRO A 275 9.48 -26.98 1.24
N SER A 276 8.49 -27.78 1.63
CA SER A 276 7.36 -27.30 2.43
C SER A 276 7.84 -26.76 3.79
N ALA A 277 7.25 -25.66 4.22
CA ALA A 277 7.43 -25.05 5.53
C ALA A 277 6.63 -25.78 6.63
N GLY A 278 5.85 -26.81 6.30
CA GLY A 278 5.03 -27.58 7.25
C GLY A 278 5.76 -27.94 8.55
N PRO A 279 6.94 -28.59 8.51
CA PRO A 279 7.67 -28.93 9.74
C PRO A 279 8.10 -27.73 10.59
N LEU A 280 8.40 -26.58 9.97
CA LEU A 280 8.66 -25.34 10.70
C LEU A 280 7.36 -24.80 11.32
N PHE A 281 6.26 -24.87 10.57
CA PHE A 281 4.95 -24.43 11.02
C PHE A 281 4.43 -25.27 12.18
N ASP A 282 4.64 -26.59 12.18
CA ASP A 282 4.32 -27.48 13.30
C ASP A 282 5.01 -27.05 14.60
N ARG A 283 6.29 -26.66 14.50
CA ARG A 283 7.05 -26.13 15.65
C ARG A 283 6.49 -24.78 16.12
N LEU A 284 6.05 -23.93 15.20
CA LEU A 284 5.36 -22.67 15.55
C LEU A 284 4.04 -22.95 16.26
N LEU A 285 3.20 -23.86 15.75
CA LEU A 285 1.95 -24.26 16.38
C LEU A 285 2.17 -24.88 17.77
N GLN A 286 3.26 -25.62 17.96
CA GLN A 286 3.62 -26.13 19.28
C GLN A 286 4.01 -24.99 20.24
N ALA A 287 4.78 -24.00 19.78
CA ALA A 287 5.13 -22.83 20.58
C ALA A 287 3.91 -21.96 20.92
N LEU A 288 2.96 -21.88 19.98
CA LEU A 288 1.72 -21.11 20.11
C LEU A 288 0.84 -21.60 21.27
N ARG A 289 0.94 -22.88 21.66
CA ARG A 289 0.19 -23.45 22.82
C ARG A 289 0.44 -22.70 24.13
N ALA A 290 1.53 -21.96 24.24
CA ALA A 290 1.86 -21.18 25.42
C ALA A 290 1.34 -19.73 25.36
N GLU A 291 0.81 -19.29 24.21
CA GLU A 291 0.27 -17.94 24.04
C GLU A 291 -1.20 -17.91 24.47
N PRO A 292 -1.65 -16.91 25.24
CA PRO A 292 -3.05 -16.79 25.62
C PRO A 292 -3.88 -16.31 24.43
N LEU A 293 -4.54 -17.24 23.75
CA LEU A 293 -5.49 -16.92 22.68
C LEU A 293 -6.90 -16.71 23.22
N THR A 294 -7.58 -15.69 22.71
CA THR A 294 -9.00 -15.43 22.98
C THR A 294 -9.87 -16.30 22.06
N ARG A 295 -11.19 -16.24 22.24
CA ARG A 295 -12.15 -16.86 21.30
C ARG A 295 -12.48 -15.97 20.10
N ALA A 296 -11.56 -15.09 19.71
CA ALA A 296 -11.62 -14.31 18.48
C ALA A 296 -10.78 -14.98 17.38
N VAL A 297 -10.90 -14.50 16.14
CA VAL A 297 -10.07 -14.92 15.01
C VAL A 297 -8.70 -14.28 15.13
N HIS A 298 -7.66 -15.12 15.13
CA HIS A 298 -6.27 -14.69 15.23
C HIS A 298 -5.54 -14.86 13.89
N GLY A 299 -4.66 -13.93 13.54
CA GLY A 299 -3.81 -14.01 12.35
C GLY A 299 -2.40 -14.48 12.68
N LEU A 300 -1.86 -15.42 11.91
CA LEU A 300 -0.48 -15.91 12.07
C LEU A 300 0.28 -15.73 10.75
N ARG A 301 1.37 -14.95 10.78
CA ARG A 301 2.27 -14.73 9.65
C ARG A 301 3.63 -15.33 9.94
N LEU A 302 4.18 -16.01 8.92
CA LEU A 302 5.58 -16.37 8.83
C LEU A 302 6.17 -15.75 7.56
N PHE A 303 7.25 -14.99 7.69
CA PHE A 303 8.15 -14.64 6.60
C PHE A 303 9.58 -14.89 7.04
N VAL A 304 10.32 -15.67 6.26
CA VAL A 304 11.73 -15.96 6.55
C VAL A 304 12.55 -15.88 5.29
N ALA A 305 13.72 -15.24 5.36
CA ALA A 305 14.65 -15.11 4.25
C ALA A 305 16.04 -15.59 4.64
N TYR A 306 16.66 -16.34 3.73
CA TYR A 306 18.01 -16.85 3.84
C TYR A 306 18.84 -16.45 2.62
N HIS A 307 20.14 -16.29 2.84
CA HIS A 307 21.13 -16.08 1.79
C HIS A 307 22.40 -16.89 2.12
N GLU A 308 22.83 -17.73 1.19
CA GLU A 308 23.96 -18.66 1.40
C GLU A 308 23.80 -19.52 2.66
N GLY A 309 22.59 -20.04 2.86
CA GLY A 309 22.24 -20.88 4.01
C GLY A 309 22.14 -20.13 5.35
N ARG A 310 22.38 -18.81 5.37
CA ARG A 310 22.33 -17.98 6.58
C ARG A 310 21.03 -17.20 6.65
N LEU A 311 20.44 -17.15 7.83
CA LEU A 311 19.23 -16.36 8.09
C LEU A 311 19.55 -14.87 7.92
N GLU A 312 18.87 -14.20 6.98
CA GLU A 312 18.93 -12.74 6.81
C GLU A 312 17.89 -12.05 7.67
N THR A 313 16.66 -12.58 7.67
CA THR A 313 15.54 -12.04 8.45
C THR A 313 14.49 -13.11 8.71
N ASN A 314 13.86 -13.05 9.87
CA ASN A 314 12.68 -13.80 10.26
C ASN A 314 11.66 -12.82 10.85
N GLU A 315 10.49 -12.75 10.25
CA GLU A 315 9.33 -12.03 10.77
C GLU A 315 8.26 -13.08 11.09
N VAL A 316 7.92 -13.20 12.38
CA VAL A 316 6.78 -14.02 12.80
C VAL A 316 5.82 -13.11 13.54
N LEU A 317 4.62 -12.94 13.00
CA LEU A 317 3.61 -12.07 13.58
C LEU A 317 2.42 -12.87 14.09
N LEU A 318 1.94 -12.53 15.29
CA LEU A 318 0.65 -12.94 15.82
C LEU A 318 -0.24 -11.71 15.94
N ASP A 319 -1.37 -11.72 15.24
CA ASP A 319 -2.31 -10.60 15.13
C ASP A 319 -1.66 -9.27 14.67
N GLY A 320 -0.66 -9.36 13.80
CA GLY A 320 0.08 -8.22 13.27
C GLY A 320 1.16 -7.67 14.21
N GLU A 321 1.34 -8.25 15.39
CA GLU A 321 2.41 -7.89 16.33
C GLU A 321 3.57 -8.89 16.23
N GLN A 322 4.81 -8.42 16.38
CA GLN A 322 5.98 -9.30 16.44
C GLN A 322 5.81 -10.31 17.56
N TRP A 323 6.11 -11.58 17.27
CA TRP A 323 6.02 -12.68 18.21
C TRP A 323 7.42 -13.27 18.46
N PRO A 324 8.18 -12.74 19.44
CA PRO A 324 9.58 -13.12 19.67
C PRO A 324 9.81 -14.62 19.89
N ARG A 325 8.85 -15.30 20.52
CA ARG A 325 8.95 -16.76 20.72
C ARG A 325 8.81 -17.52 19.40
N GLY A 326 7.93 -17.07 18.50
CA GLY A 326 7.83 -17.60 17.15
C GLY A 326 9.10 -17.33 16.33
N GLU A 327 9.65 -16.13 16.43
CA GLU A 327 10.91 -15.77 15.78
C GLU A 327 12.07 -16.68 16.25
N ALA A 328 12.16 -16.97 17.55
CA ALA A 328 13.15 -17.90 18.09
C ALA A 328 13.02 -19.31 17.49
N VAL A 329 11.80 -19.83 17.32
CA VAL A 329 11.56 -21.14 16.68
C VAL A 329 12.08 -21.16 15.23
N VAL A 330 11.90 -20.07 14.49
CA VAL A 330 12.40 -19.93 13.12
C VAL A 330 13.92 -19.81 13.09
N ALA A 331 14.51 -19.05 14.02
CA ALA A 331 15.95 -18.87 14.13
C ALA A 331 16.68 -20.19 14.45
N ASP A 332 16.03 -21.08 15.21
CA ASP A 332 16.51 -22.45 15.48
C ASP A 332 16.29 -23.42 14.30
N GLY A 333 15.72 -22.94 13.18
CA GLY A 333 15.54 -23.69 11.94
C GLY A 333 16.71 -23.55 10.96
N GLY A 334 16.95 -24.60 10.16
CA GLY A 334 17.87 -24.54 9.03
C GLY A 334 17.27 -23.84 7.82
N ALA A 335 18.12 -23.28 6.96
CA ALA A 335 17.69 -22.74 5.67
C ALA A 335 17.01 -23.84 4.83
N PRO A 336 15.92 -23.51 4.09
CA PRO A 336 15.25 -24.49 3.25
C PRO A 336 16.09 -24.91 2.04
N LEU A 337 17.11 -24.12 1.68
CA LEU A 337 18.10 -24.41 0.65
C LEU A 337 19.52 -24.07 1.18
N PRO A 338 20.56 -24.82 0.77
CA PRO A 338 21.90 -24.68 1.34
C PRO A 338 22.66 -23.42 0.85
N ASP A 339 22.33 -22.93 -0.33
CA ASP A 339 23.04 -21.86 -1.05
C ASP A 339 22.04 -20.91 -1.75
N GLY A 340 22.53 -19.75 -2.23
CA GLY A 340 21.72 -18.75 -2.91
C GLY A 340 20.70 -18.04 -1.99
N ARG A 341 19.88 -17.18 -2.59
CA ARG A 341 18.84 -16.42 -1.88
C ARG A 341 17.48 -17.11 -1.98
N VAL A 342 16.79 -17.25 -0.85
CA VAL A 342 15.44 -17.82 -0.79
C VAL A 342 14.66 -17.16 0.33
N ALA A 343 13.41 -16.82 0.08
CA ALA A 343 12.48 -16.49 1.16
C ALA A 343 11.19 -17.28 1.03
N VAL A 344 10.60 -17.57 2.18
CA VAL A 344 9.37 -18.33 2.33
C VAL A 344 8.38 -17.49 3.12
N ARG A 345 7.15 -17.43 2.63
CA ARG A 345 6.04 -16.80 3.33
C ARG A 345 4.85 -17.74 3.46
N VAL A 346 4.26 -17.78 4.64
CA VAL A 346 3.01 -18.49 4.93
C VAL A 346 2.13 -17.56 5.77
N PHE A 347 0.83 -17.56 5.48
CA PHE A 347 -0.18 -16.83 6.25
C PHE A 347 -1.32 -17.80 6.59
N GLY A 348 -1.85 -17.69 7.81
CA GLY A 348 -3.02 -18.44 8.24
C GLY A 348 -3.88 -17.69 9.23
N LEU A 349 -5.13 -18.14 9.34
CA LEU A 349 -6.07 -17.71 10.38
C LEU A 349 -6.35 -18.86 11.36
N LEU A 350 -6.41 -18.55 12.64
CA LEU A 350 -6.92 -19.43 13.68
C LEU A 350 -8.35 -19.00 13.99
N VAL A 351 -9.31 -19.81 13.55
CA VAL A 351 -10.75 -19.52 13.64
C VAL A 351 -11.36 -20.37 14.75
N PRO A 352 -11.92 -19.80 15.83
CA PRO A 352 -12.39 -20.60 16.95
C PRO A 352 -13.55 -21.52 16.58
N VAL A 353 -13.46 -22.80 16.94
CA VAL A 353 -14.51 -23.79 16.68
C VAL A 353 -15.75 -23.54 17.54
N GLY A 354 -16.95 -23.62 16.96
CA GLY A 354 -18.21 -23.46 17.70
C GLY A 354 -18.64 -22.01 17.92
N SER A 355 -17.97 -21.07 17.26
CA SER A 355 -18.42 -19.67 17.12
C SER A 355 -19.36 -19.62 15.92
N ALA A 356 -20.66 -19.78 16.14
CA ALA A 356 -21.69 -19.58 15.13
C ALA A 356 -22.54 -18.36 15.51
#